data_AF-A0A9Q1EIU4-F1
#
_entry.id   AF-A0A9Q1EIU4-F1
#
_cell.length_a   1.000
_cell.length_b   1.000
_cell.length_c   1.000
_cell.angle_alpha   90.00
_cell.angle_beta   90.00
_cell.angle_gamma   90.00
#
_symmetry.space_group_name_H-M   'P 1'
#
loop_
_entity.id
_entity.type
_entity.pdbx_description
1 polymer ?
#
loop_
_entity_poly.entity_id
_entity_poly.type
_entity_poly.pdbx_seq_one_letter_code
_entity_poly.pdbx_strand_id
1 'polypeptide(L)'
;MDGKKTPRGKRGWKTFYAVLKGMILYLQKDEYKPEKALSEEDLKNAISVHHALAIKAVDYEKKPNVLKLKTADWRVFLFQAQSPEEMDSWIRKINSVAAMFSAPSFPAAIGSQKKFSRPLLPATTTRMSQEEQLKSHEAKLKHVSTELAEHRSYPPDKKVKAKEIDEYRLKEHYLEFEENRYEMYVKLLKEGVKELLSGKDGDAGLKKSQSSPSLNQESQPAAAKVKRNTSERKDYRPETPKVT
;
A
#
# COMPACT_ATOMS: atom_id res chain seq x y z
N MET A 1 4.90 0.39 15.76
CA MET A 1 6.29 0.71 15.35
C MET A 1 7.02 -0.60 15.02
N ASP A 2 6.71 -1.24 13.89
CA ASP A 2 7.31 -2.53 13.49
C ASP A 2 7.88 -2.47 12.07
N GLY A 3 8.81 -1.55 11.87
CA GLY A 3 9.71 -1.55 10.73
C GLY A 3 11.11 -1.26 11.24
N LYS A 4 12.08 -2.14 10.97
CA LYS A 4 13.50 -1.87 11.27
C LYS A 4 13.83 -0.49 10.71
N LYS A 5 14.13 0.48 11.58
CA LYS A 5 14.46 1.85 11.15
C LYS A 5 15.59 1.75 10.12
N THR A 6 15.40 2.40 8.98
CA THR A 6 16.45 2.47 7.94
C THR A 6 17.75 2.97 8.58
N PRO A 7 18.89 2.30 8.36
CA PRO A 7 20.17 2.75 8.89
C PRO A 7 20.49 4.20 8.51
N ARG A 8 21.12 4.93 9.44
CA ARG A 8 21.60 6.31 9.25
C ARG A 8 22.56 6.34 8.05
N GLY A 9 22.41 7.32 7.14
CA GLY A 9 23.21 7.43 5.91
C GLY A 9 22.65 6.72 4.67
N LYS A 10 21.66 5.82 4.81
CA LYS A 10 21.04 5.12 3.67
C LYS A 10 19.76 5.77 3.14
N ARG A 11 19.31 6.90 3.70
CA ARG A 11 18.07 7.59 3.30
C ARG A 11 18.39 8.74 2.35
N GLY A 12 18.46 8.44 1.06
CA GLY A 12 18.56 9.42 -0.02
C GLY A 12 17.27 9.50 -0.82
N TRP A 13 16.89 10.72 -1.22
CA TRP A 13 15.86 10.91 -2.24
C TRP A 13 16.45 10.55 -3.60
N LYS A 14 15.86 9.57 -4.28
CA LYS A 14 16.22 9.18 -5.65
C LYS A 14 15.03 9.43 -6.58
N THR A 15 15.29 9.86 -7.81
CA THR A 15 14.26 10.07 -8.84
C THR A 15 13.94 8.75 -9.52
N PHE A 16 12.66 8.50 -9.74
CA PHE A 16 12.15 7.37 -10.51
C PHE A 16 11.00 7.83 -11.41
N TYR A 17 10.69 7.03 -12.40
CA TYR A 17 9.40 7.05 -13.07
C TYR A 17 8.50 6.02 -12.39
N ALA A 18 7.39 6.50 -11.83
CA ALA A 18 6.40 5.65 -11.19
C ALA A 18 5.37 5.17 -12.22
N VAL A 19 5.14 3.86 -12.26
CA VAL A 19 4.19 3.22 -13.18
C VAL A 19 3.37 2.20 -12.40
N LEU A 20 2.07 2.42 -12.27
CA LEU A 20 1.14 1.48 -11.63
C LEU A 20 0.57 0.54 -12.69
N LYS A 21 0.98 -0.73 -12.68
CA LYS A 21 0.41 -1.78 -13.56
C LYS A 21 -0.27 -2.83 -12.70
N GLY A 22 -1.59 -2.91 -12.79
CA GLY A 22 -2.39 -3.75 -11.88
C GLY A 22 -2.15 -3.34 -10.43
N MET A 23 -1.84 -4.33 -9.58
CA MET A 23 -1.60 -4.14 -8.14
C MET A 23 -0.14 -3.87 -7.77
N ILE A 24 0.71 -3.55 -8.75
CA ILE A 24 2.14 -3.35 -8.55
C ILE A 24 2.55 -1.96 -9.04
N LEU A 25 3.16 -1.18 -8.14
CA LEU A 25 3.80 0.09 -8.44
C LEU A 25 5.28 -0.16 -8.77
N TYR A 26 5.62 -0.02 -10.04
CA TYR A 26 6.98 -0.10 -10.54
C TYR A 26 7.65 1.27 -10.47
N LEU A 27 8.94 1.25 -10.17
CA LEU A 27 9.73 2.46 -9.96
C LEU A 27 11.01 2.35 -10.77
N GLN A 28 10.98 2.98 -11.95
CA GLN A 28 12.00 2.85 -12.98
C GLN A 28 13.02 3.97 -12.86
N LYS A 29 14.32 3.65 -12.94
CA LYS A 29 15.39 4.66 -12.79
C LYS A 29 15.72 5.41 -14.09
N ASP A 30 15.64 4.72 -15.21
CA ASP A 30 16.00 5.26 -16.53
C ASP A 30 14.81 5.97 -17.19
N GLU A 31 15.03 6.50 -18.39
CA GLU A 31 13.95 7.02 -19.24
C GLU A 31 12.80 6.02 -19.34
N TYR A 32 11.63 6.49 -18.93
CA TYR A 32 10.39 5.77 -19.13
C TYR A 32 10.14 5.58 -20.63
N LYS A 33 9.98 4.32 -21.03
CA LYS A 33 9.56 3.93 -22.38
C LYS A 33 8.41 2.93 -22.25
N PRO A 34 7.21 3.24 -22.78
CA PRO A 34 6.02 2.39 -22.76
C PRO A 34 6.26 0.92 -23.14
N GLU A 35 7.01 0.73 -24.23
CA GLU A 35 7.36 -0.58 -24.81
C GLU A 35 8.51 -1.29 -24.09
N LYS A 36 9.21 -0.60 -23.17
CA LYS A 36 10.38 -1.17 -22.49
C LYS A 36 9.91 -2.20 -21.46
N ALA A 37 10.38 -3.43 -21.63
CA ALA A 37 10.24 -4.47 -20.62
C ALA A 37 10.88 -4.02 -19.29
N LEU A 38 10.26 -4.42 -18.18
CA LEU A 38 10.79 -4.12 -16.85
C LEU A 38 12.17 -4.77 -16.71
N SER A 39 13.16 -3.98 -16.30
CA SER A 39 14.49 -4.51 -15.96
C SER A 39 14.44 -5.28 -14.64
N GLU A 40 15.44 -6.13 -14.38
CA GLU A 40 15.56 -6.79 -13.06
C GLU A 40 15.61 -5.78 -11.90
N GLU A 41 16.20 -4.61 -12.13
CA GLU A 41 16.25 -3.56 -11.12
C GLU A 41 14.88 -2.94 -10.87
N ASP A 42 14.05 -2.77 -11.89
CA ASP A 42 12.67 -2.28 -11.76
C ASP A 42 11.83 -3.27 -10.95
N LEU A 43 12.03 -4.57 -11.17
CA LEU A 43 11.39 -5.64 -10.40
C LEU A 43 11.83 -5.64 -8.93
N LYS A 44 13.12 -5.39 -8.65
CA LYS A 44 13.64 -5.24 -7.27
C LYS A 44 13.05 -4.02 -6.56
N ASN A 45 12.69 -2.97 -7.32
CA ASN A 45 12.09 -1.75 -6.78
C ASN A 45 10.56 -1.78 -6.74
N ALA A 46 9.92 -2.85 -7.23
CA ALA A 46 8.48 -3.00 -7.28
C ALA A 46 7.85 -2.98 -5.88
N ILE A 47 6.69 -2.32 -5.78
CA ILE A 47 5.92 -2.21 -4.54
C ILE A 47 4.53 -2.76 -4.79
N SER A 48 4.17 -3.81 -4.04
CA SER A 48 2.79 -4.29 -4.00
C SER A 48 1.89 -3.26 -3.32
N VAL A 49 0.80 -2.87 -3.98
CA VAL A 49 -0.20 -1.95 -3.41
C VAL A 49 -1.42 -2.68 -2.81
N HIS A 50 -1.38 -4.00 -2.70
CA HIS A 50 -2.38 -4.77 -1.96
C HIS A 50 -2.49 -4.24 -0.53
N HIS A 51 -3.71 -3.92 -0.11
CA HIS A 51 -4.02 -3.35 1.21
C HIS A 51 -3.20 -2.11 1.58
N ALA A 52 -2.69 -1.39 0.59
CA ALA A 52 -1.91 -0.19 0.85
C ALA A 52 -2.82 1.02 1.09
N LEU A 53 -2.31 1.97 1.86
CA LEU A 53 -2.94 3.27 2.05
C LEU A 53 -1.94 4.36 1.71
N ALA A 54 -2.30 5.21 0.75
CA ALA A 54 -1.62 6.44 0.40
C ALA A 54 -2.34 7.63 1.03
N ILE A 55 -1.60 8.53 1.69
CA ILE A 55 -2.11 9.77 2.27
C ILE A 55 -1.11 10.92 2.08
N LYS A 56 -1.56 12.16 2.26
CA LYS A 56 -0.64 13.31 2.38
C LYS A 56 0.28 13.10 3.59
N ALA A 57 1.57 13.34 3.42
CA ALA A 57 2.54 13.27 4.51
C ALA A 57 2.55 14.58 5.31
N VAL A 58 1.48 14.85 6.04
CA VAL A 58 1.31 16.08 6.84
C VAL A 58 2.39 16.25 7.92
N ASP A 59 3.00 15.14 8.35
CA ASP A 59 4.08 15.07 9.32
C ASP A 59 5.49 15.23 8.68
N TYR A 60 5.57 15.55 7.40
CA TYR A 60 6.83 15.68 6.66
C TYR A 60 6.99 17.05 6.00
N GLU A 61 7.77 17.91 6.64
CA GLU A 61 7.91 19.32 6.22
C GLU A 61 9.14 19.60 5.35
N LYS A 62 10.04 18.62 5.18
CA LYS A 62 11.33 18.85 4.49
C LYS A 62 11.19 19.03 2.98
N LYS A 63 10.09 18.58 2.39
CA LYS A 63 9.78 18.73 0.96
C LYS A 63 8.28 18.92 0.78
N PRO A 64 7.84 19.78 -0.15
CA PRO A 64 6.43 19.93 -0.47
C PRO A 64 5.92 18.72 -1.26
N ASN A 65 4.59 18.59 -1.35
CA ASN A 65 3.90 17.63 -2.21
C ASN A 65 4.32 16.18 -1.96
N VAL A 66 4.50 15.81 -0.69
CA VAL A 66 4.90 14.46 -0.30
C VAL A 66 3.68 13.64 0.08
N LEU A 67 3.49 12.50 -0.59
CA LEU A 67 2.57 11.47 -0.16
C LEU A 67 3.33 10.35 0.59
N LYS A 68 2.65 9.77 1.57
CA LYS A 68 3.09 8.62 2.38
C LYS A 68 2.30 7.40 1.94
N LEU A 69 2.98 6.38 1.42
CA LEU A 69 2.41 5.08 1.08
C LEU A 69 2.79 4.08 2.17
N LYS A 70 1.81 3.48 2.82
CA LYS A 70 2.01 2.38 3.77
C LYS A 70 1.42 1.09 3.20
N THR A 71 2.24 0.06 3.06
CA THR A 71 1.88 -1.23 2.44
C THR A 71 1.38 -2.25 3.46
N ALA A 72 0.79 -3.37 3.00
CA ALA A 72 0.28 -4.46 3.85
C ALA A 72 1.32 -5.03 4.84
N ASP A 73 2.60 -5.03 4.45
CA ASP A 73 3.73 -5.47 5.27
C ASP A 73 4.28 -4.33 6.17
N TRP A 74 3.53 -3.23 6.30
CA TRP A 74 3.81 -2.07 7.14
C TRP A 74 5.08 -1.28 6.78
N ARG A 75 5.66 -1.52 5.59
CA ARG A 75 6.68 -0.61 5.07
C ARG A 75 6.05 0.75 4.75
N VAL A 76 6.84 1.80 4.95
CA VAL A 76 6.44 3.19 4.69
C VAL A 76 7.38 3.78 3.64
N PHE A 77 6.78 4.30 2.58
CA PHE A 77 7.47 4.99 1.50
C PHE A 77 7.00 6.45 1.46
N LEU A 78 7.93 7.36 1.21
CA LEU A 78 7.61 8.75 0.91
C LEU A 78 7.88 8.99 -0.57
N PHE A 79 6.93 9.62 -1.24
CA PHE A 79 7.01 10.00 -2.63
C PHE A 79 6.76 11.49 -2.76
N GLN A 80 7.67 12.20 -3.43
CA GLN A 80 7.49 13.60 -3.77
C GLN A 80 6.93 13.71 -5.19
N ALA A 81 5.77 14.32 -5.33
CA ALA A 81 5.19 14.72 -6.61
C ALA A 81 5.66 16.14 -7.00
N GLN A 82 5.47 16.51 -8.26
CA GLN A 82 5.84 17.81 -8.80
C GLN A 82 4.85 18.91 -8.38
N SER A 83 3.56 18.58 -8.22
CA SER A 83 2.52 19.51 -7.78
C SER A 83 1.56 18.88 -6.74
N PRO A 84 0.77 19.71 -6.03
CA PRO A 84 -0.29 19.22 -5.14
C PRO A 84 -1.35 18.36 -5.88
N GLU A 85 -1.70 18.73 -7.10
CA GLU A 85 -2.69 18.04 -7.93
C GLU A 85 -2.17 16.67 -8.37
N GLU A 86 -0.89 16.58 -8.74
CA GLU A 86 -0.25 15.32 -9.08
C GLU A 86 -0.17 14.40 -7.84
N MET A 87 0.18 14.95 -6.67
CA MET A 87 0.17 14.21 -5.41
C MET A 87 -1.22 13.63 -5.12
N ASP A 88 -2.27 14.46 -5.23
CA ASP A 88 -3.65 14.05 -4.99
C ASP A 88 -4.15 13.03 -6.01
N SER A 89 -3.73 13.16 -7.27
CA SER A 89 -3.98 12.17 -8.32
C SER A 89 -3.33 10.81 -7.99
N TRP A 90 -2.07 10.79 -7.57
CA TRP A 90 -1.39 9.54 -7.17
C TRP A 90 -2.03 8.89 -5.94
N ILE A 91 -2.38 9.68 -4.93
CA ILE A 91 -3.10 9.19 -3.73
C ILE A 91 -4.40 8.51 -4.15
N ARG A 92 -5.21 9.18 -4.98
CA ARG A 92 -6.46 8.62 -5.50
C ARG A 92 -6.22 7.36 -6.31
N LYS A 93 -5.35 7.37 -7.33
CA LYS A 93 -5.09 6.22 -8.20
C LYS A 93 -4.65 4.97 -7.41
N ILE A 94 -3.72 5.12 -6.47
CA ILE A 94 -3.23 4.00 -5.64
C ILE A 94 -4.34 3.45 -4.74
N ASN A 95 -5.04 4.32 -4.01
CA ASN A 95 -6.08 3.88 -3.07
C ASN A 95 -7.28 3.26 -3.81
N SER A 96 -7.64 3.79 -4.98
CA SER A 96 -8.67 3.24 -5.86
C SER A 96 -8.37 1.81 -6.28
N VAL A 97 -7.16 1.57 -6.81
CA VAL A 97 -6.69 0.22 -7.17
C VAL A 97 -6.69 -0.70 -5.96
N ALA A 98 -6.17 -0.24 -4.83
CA ALA A 98 -6.14 -1.04 -3.61
C ALA A 98 -7.55 -1.37 -3.07
N ALA A 99 -8.49 -0.43 -3.12
CA ALA A 99 -9.87 -0.62 -2.68
C ALA A 99 -10.62 -1.62 -3.56
N MET A 100 -10.50 -1.49 -4.88
CA MET A 100 -11.20 -2.35 -5.84
C MET A 100 -10.68 -3.78 -5.86
N PHE A 101 -9.36 -3.96 -5.72
CA PHE A 101 -8.74 -5.22 -6.08
C PHE A 101 -8.11 -5.98 -4.92
N SER A 102 -7.96 -5.41 -3.71
CA SER A 102 -7.43 -6.20 -2.57
C SER A 102 -8.41 -7.29 -2.15
N ALA A 103 -7.97 -8.56 -2.13
CA ALA A 103 -8.75 -9.67 -1.62
C ALA A 103 -9.06 -9.54 -0.11
N PRO A 104 -10.13 -10.15 0.41
CA PRO A 104 -10.42 -10.13 1.84
C PRO A 104 -9.29 -10.79 2.67
N SER A 105 -9.11 -10.32 3.91
CA SER A 105 -8.17 -10.92 4.87
C SER A 105 -8.48 -12.40 5.09
N PHE A 106 -7.46 -13.23 5.32
CA PHE A 106 -7.69 -14.63 5.71
C PHE A 106 -8.55 -14.72 6.99
N PRO A 107 -9.38 -15.76 7.13
CA PRO A 107 -10.02 -16.06 8.41
C PRO A 107 -8.98 -16.13 9.53
N ALA A 108 -9.30 -15.61 10.71
CA ALA A 108 -8.39 -15.67 11.84
C ALA A 108 -8.02 -17.14 12.13
N ALA A 109 -6.72 -17.41 12.30
CA ALA A 109 -6.27 -18.75 12.66
C ALA A 109 -6.88 -19.16 14.01
N ILE A 110 -7.54 -20.32 14.04
CA ILE A 110 -8.18 -20.87 15.24
C ILE A 110 -7.06 -21.42 16.15
N GLY A 111 -6.64 -20.63 17.13
CA GLY A 111 -5.59 -20.98 18.09
C GLY A 111 -5.27 -19.81 19.03
N SER A 112 -5.02 -20.13 20.30
CA SER A 112 -4.78 -19.22 21.46
C SER A 112 -4.31 -17.79 21.11
N GLN A 113 -5.26 -16.87 20.92
CA GLN A 113 -5.06 -15.42 20.77
C GLN A 113 -4.75 -14.75 22.12
N LYS A 114 -3.69 -15.19 22.82
CA LYS A 114 -3.29 -14.55 24.10
C LYS A 114 -2.62 -13.17 23.89
N LYS A 115 -2.19 -12.84 22.68
CA LYS A 115 -1.45 -11.62 22.34
C LYS A 115 -1.87 -11.08 20.99
N PHE A 116 -1.83 -9.76 20.85
CA PHE A 116 -2.11 -9.11 19.58
C PHE A 116 -1.06 -9.50 18.53
N SER A 117 -1.54 -9.93 17.36
CA SER A 117 -0.70 -10.12 16.18
C SER A 117 -1.42 -9.55 14.97
N ARG A 118 -0.65 -8.94 14.06
CA ARG A 118 -1.22 -8.37 12.83
C ARG A 118 -1.75 -9.50 11.95
N PRO A 119 -2.98 -9.40 11.44
CA PRO A 119 -3.52 -10.38 10.50
C PRO A 119 -2.65 -10.49 9.25
N LEU A 120 -2.58 -11.70 8.71
CA LEU A 120 -1.96 -11.93 7.41
C LEU A 120 -2.93 -11.48 6.31
N LEU A 121 -2.44 -10.59 5.45
CA LEU A 121 -3.20 -10.04 4.33
C LEU A 121 -2.71 -10.68 3.01
N PRO A 122 -3.60 -11.20 2.16
CA PRO A 122 -3.21 -11.81 0.91
C PRO A 122 -2.72 -10.76 -0.11
N ALA A 123 -1.68 -11.11 -0.87
CA ALA A 123 -1.24 -10.35 -2.04
C ALA A 123 -1.93 -10.87 -3.32
N THR A 124 -3.25 -11.04 -3.27
CA THR A 124 -4.07 -11.53 -4.39
C THR A 124 -5.20 -10.57 -4.72
N THR A 125 -5.65 -10.65 -5.96
CA THR A 125 -6.80 -9.88 -6.43
C THR A 125 -8.11 -10.50 -5.95
N THR A 126 -9.05 -9.68 -5.49
CA THR A 126 -10.40 -10.11 -5.12
C THR A 126 -11.15 -10.67 -6.34
N ARG A 127 -12.05 -11.63 -6.09
CA ARG A 127 -13.01 -12.15 -7.10
C ARG A 127 -14.41 -11.58 -6.91
N MET A 128 -14.58 -10.70 -5.92
CA MET A 128 -15.85 -10.08 -5.58
C MET A 128 -16.21 -9.01 -6.61
N SER A 129 -17.50 -8.83 -6.86
CA SER A 129 -18.02 -7.66 -7.58
C SER A 129 -17.75 -6.37 -6.78
N GLN A 130 -17.85 -5.22 -7.44
CA GLN A 130 -17.63 -3.93 -6.77
C GLN A 130 -18.61 -3.69 -5.61
N GLU A 131 -19.87 -4.12 -5.74
CA GLU A 131 -20.89 -4.00 -4.70
C GLU A 131 -20.57 -4.90 -3.49
N GLU A 132 -20.21 -6.16 -3.75
CA GLU A 132 -19.80 -7.08 -2.70
C GLU A 132 -18.52 -6.59 -1.99
N GLN A 133 -17.56 -6.06 -2.77
CA GLN A 133 -16.32 -5.49 -2.24
C GLN A 133 -16.61 -4.27 -1.34
N LEU A 134 -17.51 -3.38 -1.76
CA LEU A 134 -17.95 -2.24 -0.96
C LEU A 134 -18.59 -2.71 0.35
N LYS A 135 -19.55 -3.64 0.28
CA LYS A 135 -20.23 -4.19 1.47
C LYS A 135 -19.24 -4.85 2.43
N SER A 136 -18.25 -5.57 1.90
CA SER A 136 -17.17 -6.18 2.68
C SER A 136 -16.32 -5.12 3.40
N HIS A 137 -15.93 -4.04 2.70
CA HIS A 137 -15.18 -2.95 3.32
C HIS A 137 -15.99 -2.17 4.36
N GLU A 138 -17.29 -1.97 4.15
CA GLU A 138 -18.19 -1.36 5.15
C GLU A 138 -18.32 -2.22 6.41
N ALA A 139 -18.48 -3.53 6.24
CA ALA A 139 -18.51 -4.47 7.37
C ALA A 139 -17.18 -4.45 8.14
N LYS A 140 -16.05 -4.40 7.43
CA LYS A 140 -14.72 -4.30 8.05
C LYS A 140 -14.50 -2.97 8.75
N LEU A 141 -14.91 -1.86 8.16
CA LEU A 141 -14.85 -0.53 8.80
C LEU A 141 -15.61 -0.55 10.13
N LYS A 142 -16.88 -1.00 10.10
CA LYS A 142 -17.71 -1.09 11.31
C LYS A 142 -17.07 -1.96 12.40
N HIS A 143 -16.53 -3.10 12.01
CA HIS A 143 -15.86 -4.01 12.92
C HIS A 143 -14.61 -3.38 13.55
N VAL A 144 -13.71 -2.83 12.74
CA VAL A 144 -12.47 -2.20 13.22
C VAL A 144 -12.76 -0.98 14.10
N SER A 145 -13.75 -0.15 13.74
CA SER A 145 -14.15 0.99 14.58
C SER A 145 -14.69 0.55 15.95
N THR A 146 -15.42 -0.56 16.00
CA THR A 146 -15.92 -1.14 17.25
C THR A 146 -14.76 -1.69 18.08
N GLU A 147 -13.87 -2.48 17.47
CA GLU A 147 -12.67 -2.99 18.14
C GLU A 147 -11.75 -1.87 18.66
N LEU A 148 -11.62 -0.76 17.92
CA LEU A 148 -10.83 0.40 18.34
C LEU A 148 -11.47 1.13 19.52
N ALA A 149 -12.79 1.32 19.50
CA ALA A 149 -13.52 1.93 20.60
C ALA A 149 -13.43 1.08 21.87
N GLU A 150 -13.59 -0.24 21.75
CA GLU A 150 -13.40 -1.19 22.85
C GLU A 150 -11.95 -1.19 23.36
N HIS A 151 -10.96 -1.18 22.46
CA HIS A 151 -9.56 -1.11 22.85
C HIS A 151 -9.27 0.14 23.69
N ARG A 152 -9.82 1.29 23.27
CA ARG A 152 -9.64 2.58 23.96
C ARG A 152 -10.40 2.70 25.30
N SER A 153 -11.44 1.89 25.53
CA SER A 153 -12.17 1.92 26.80
C SER A 153 -11.45 1.21 27.95
N TYR A 154 -10.41 0.41 27.64
CA TYR A 154 -9.58 -0.29 28.63
C TYR A 154 -8.09 0.10 28.53
N PRO A 155 -7.73 1.37 28.80
CA PRO A 155 -6.33 1.78 28.79
C PRO A 155 -5.53 1.09 29.90
N PRO A 156 -4.26 0.71 29.65
CA PRO A 156 -3.41 0.07 30.65
C PRO A 156 -3.10 1.03 31.81
N ASP A 157 -3.11 0.52 33.05
CA ASP A 157 -2.71 1.29 34.23
C ASP A 157 -1.23 1.72 34.11
N LYS A 158 -0.90 2.92 34.61
CA LYS A 158 0.47 3.44 34.67
C LYS A 158 1.45 2.51 35.41
N LYS A 159 0.93 1.61 36.25
CA LYS A 159 1.71 0.63 37.03
C LYS A 159 2.00 -0.69 36.30
N VAL A 160 1.42 -0.94 35.12
CA VAL A 160 1.67 -2.19 34.39
C VAL A 160 3.05 -2.22 33.73
N LYS A 161 3.49 -3.43 33.37
CA LYS A 161 4.80 -3.66 32.74
C LYS A 161 4.87 -2.92 31.39
N ALA A 162 6.02 -2.31 31.10
CA ALA A 162 6.26 -1.57 29.84
C ALA A 162 5.88 -2.37 28.57
N LYS A 163 6.10 -3.69 28.59
CA LYS A 163 5.74 -4.58 27.49
C LYS A 163 4.23 -4.61 27.17
N GLU A 164 3.38 -4.52 28.19
CA GLU A 164 1.91 -4.51 28.03
C GLU A 164 1.45 -3.16 27.46
N ILE A 165 2.09 -2.06 27.89
CA ILE A 165 1.86 -0.72 27.33
C ILE A 165 2.25 -0.67 25.85
N ASP A 166 3.39 -1.26 25.48
CA ASP A 166 3.85 -1.32 24.09
C ASP A 166 2.92 -2.18 23.22
N GLU A 167 2.42 -3.30 23.74
CA GLU A 167 1.43 -4.14 23.06
C GLU A 167 0.11 -3.41 22.83
N TYR A 168 -0.38 -2.69 23.86
CA TYR A 168 -1.57 -1.85 23.74
C TYR A 168 -1.41 -0.78 22.65
N ARG A 169 -0.29 -0.04 22.66
CA ARG A 169 0.00 0.99 21.64
C ARG A 169 0.14 0.41 20.24
N LEU A 170 0.70 -0.81 20.13
CA LEU A 170 0.85 -1.48 18.85
C LEU A 170 -0.52 -1.86 18.26
N LYS A 171 -1.41 -2.41 19.09
CA LYS A 171 -2.79 -2.74 18.68
C LYS A 171 -3.59 -1.49 18.33
N GLU A 172 -3.50 -0.43 19.14
CA GLU A 172 -4.17 0.85 18.86
C GLU A 172 -3.75 1.42 17.51
N HIS A 173 -2.45 1.55 17.27
CA HIS A 173 -1.92 2.08 16.02
C HIS A 173 -2.21 1.17 14.80
N TYR A 174 -2.42 -0.13 15.02
CA TYR A 174 -2.94 -1.03 13.99
C TYR A 174 -4.40 -0.73 13.64
N LEU A 175 -5.26 -0.65 14.65
CA LEU A 175 -6.69 -0.42 14.48
C LEU A 175 -6.96 0.96 13.87
N GLU A 176 -6.26 2.01 14.31
CA GLU A 176 -6.33 3.34 13.71
C GLU A 176 -5.93 3.32 12.22
N PHE A 177 -4.89 2.57 11.87
CA PHE A 177 -4.47 2.47 10.48
C PHE A 177 -5.51 1.74 9.62
N GLU A 178 -6.08 0.66 10.13
CA GLU A 178 -7.09 -0.12 9.44
C GLU A 178 -8.41 0.66 9.28
N GLU A 179 -8.82 1.40 10.31
CA GLU A 179 -9.99 2.28 10.27
C GLU A 179 -9.85 3.31 9.14
N ASN A 180 -8.76 4.07 9.13
CA ASN A 180 -8.47 5.05 8.08
C ASN A 180 -8.40 4.39 6.68
N ARG A 181 -7.84 3.18 6.58
CA ARG A 181 -7.73 2.46 5.31
C ARG A 181 -9.10 2.08 4.77
N TYR A 182 -9.95 1.46 5.59
CA TYR A 182 -11.29 1.06 5.17
C TYR A 182 -12.22 2.25 4.96
N GLU A 183 -12.09 3.32 5.75
CA GLU A 183 -12.82 4.57 5.52
C GLU A 183 -12.51 5.14 4.13
N MET A 184 -11.22 5.23 3.76
CA MET A 184 -10.81 5.66 2.43
C MET A 184 -11.35 4.75 1.33
N TYR A 185 -11.30 3.42 1.52
CA TYR A 185 -11.77 2.47 0.52
C TYR A 185 -13.28 2.56 0.30
N VAL A 186 -14.06 2.61 1.38
CA VAL A 186 -15.52 2.77 1.34
C VAL A 186 -15.88 4.07 0.63
N LYS A 187 -15.23 5.18 1.01
CA LYS A 187 -15.43 6.48 0.38
C LYS A 187 -15.22 6.42 -1.14
N LEU A 188 -14.07 5.90 -1.57
CA LEU A 188 -13.74 5.80 -2.99
C LEU A 188 -14.75 4.91 -3.76
N LEU A 189 -15.08 3.74 -3.22
CA LEU A 189 -16.03 2.83 -3.87
C LEU A 189 -17.44 3.41 -3.99
N LYS A 190 -17.88 4.23 -3.04
CA LYS A 190 -19.14 4.99 -3.10
C LYS A 190 -19.11 6.12 -4.12
N GLU A 191 -17.97 6.80 -4.25
CA GLU A 191 -17.77 7.86 -5.25
C GLU A 191 -17.70 7.34 -6.69
N GLY A 192 -17.67 6.01 -6.90
CA GLY A 192 -17.69 5.39 -8.22
C GLY A 192 -16.31 5.32 -8.86
N VAL A 193 -15.35 4.65 -8.20
CA VAL A 193 -13.95 4.50 -8.67
C VAL A 193 -13.80 4.12 -10.14
N LYS A 194 -14.72 3.30 -10.67
CA LYS A 194 -14.66 2.85 -12.06
C LYS A 194 -14.70 4.04 -13.04
N GLU A 195 -15.55 5.03 -12.78
CA GLU A 195 -15.66 6.26 -13.56
C GLU A 195 -14.44 7.18 -13.40
N LEU A 196 -13.70 7.03 -12.30
CA LEU A 196 -12.52 7.84 -11.98
C LEU A 196 -11.22 7.24 -12.55
N LEU A 197 -11.21 5.92 -12.78
CA LEU A 197 -10.18 5.24 -13.56
C LEU A 197 -10.48 5.29 -15.07
N SER A 198 -11.74 5.52 -15.48
CA SER A 198 -12.12 5.77 -16.87
C SER A 198 -12.24 7.25 -17.26
N GLY A 199 -12.31 8.15 -16.27
CA GLY A 199 -12.53 9.58 -16.45
C GLY A 199 -11.27 10.36 -16.76
N LYS A 200 -11.03 10.58 -18.06
CA LYS A 200 -10.18 11.64 -18.65
C LYS A 200 -8.69 11.63 -18.24
N ASP A 201 -8.07 10.46 -18.33
CA ASP A 201 -6.92 10.37 -19.24
C ASP A 201 -7.50 9.78 -20.56
N GLY A 202 -7.08 10.30 -21.72
CA GLY A 202 -7.53 9.77 -23.00
C GLY A 202 -7.36 8.25 -23.05
N ASP A 203 -8.45 7.59 -23.47
CA ASP A 203 -8.56 6.16 -23.78
C ASP A 203 -8.44 5.17 -22.61
N ALA A 204 -9.55 5.02 -21.88
CA ALA A 204 -9.77 3.94 -20.92
C ALA A 204 -10.69 2.86 -21.53
N GLY A 205 -10.13 2.03 -22.41
CA GLY A 205 -10.80 0.85 -22.95
C GLY A 205 -10.64 -0.39 -22.05
N LEU A 206 -11.55 -0.60 -21.10
CA LEU A 206 -11.79 -1.95 -20.58
C LEU A 206 -12.35 -2.82 -21.73
N LYS A 207 -11.57 -3.77 -22.25
CA LYS A 207 -12.13 -4.88 -23.04
C LYS A 207 -11.99 -6.21 -22.30
N LYS A 208 -13.16 -6.83 -22.16
CA LYS A 208 -13.44 -8.16 -21.62
C LYS A 208 -12.60 -9.22 -22.33
N SER A 209 -12.09 -10.18 -21.57
CA SER A 209 -11.40 -11.38 -22.04
C SER A 209 -12.37 -12.34 -22.77
N GLN A 210 -12.12 -12.62 -24.05
CA GLN A 210 -12.55 -13.80 -24.82
C GLN A 210 -11.60 -13.96 -26.04
N SER A 211 -10.78 -15.03 -26.00
CA SER A 211 -10.23 -15.89 -27.08
C SER A 211 -9.79 -15.35 -28.48
N SER A 212 -8.46 -15.43 -28.74
CA SER A 212 -7.75 -15.70 -30.03
C SER A 212 -7.77 -14.66 -31.19
N PRO A 213 -6.81 -14.68 -32.16
CA PRO A 213 -5.73 -13.68 -32.29
C PRO A 213 -5.83 -12.78 -33.55
N SER A 214 -5.40 -11.51 -33.47
CA SER A 214 -4.91 -10.72 -34.63
C SER A 214 -4.28 -9.37 -34.21
N LEU A 215 -3.36 -8.92 -35.07
CA LEU A 215 -2.39 -7.82 -35.04
C LEU A 215 -2.84 -6.42 -34.55
N ASN A 216 -1.90 -5.77 -33.84
CA ASN A 216 -1.56 -4.34 -33.70
C ASN A 216 -2.64 -3.25 -33.54
N GLN A 217 -2.59 -2.52 -32.40
CA GLN A 217 -2.18 -1.10 -32.39
C GLN A 217 -1.79 -0.65 -30.95
N GLU A 218 -0.70 0.11 -30.86
CA GLU A 218 -0.05 0.63 -29.63
C GLU A 218 -0.96 1.52 -28.77
N SER A 219 -0.79 1.49 -27.44
CA SER A 219 -1.29 2.52 -26.51
C SER A 219 -0.43 2.59 -25.24
N GLN A 220 0.13 3.78 -24.96
CA GLN A 220 1.18 4.01 -23.97
C GLN A 220 0.65 4.18 -22.52
N PRO A 221 1.35 3.69 -21.46
CA PRO A 221 0.94 3.88 -20.07
C PRO A 221 1.29 5.27 -19.50
N ALA A 222 0.56 5.71 -18.48
CA ALA A 222 0.82 6.93 -17.74
C ALA A 222 2.14 6.85 -16.94
N ALA A 223 3.03 7.81 -17.16
CA ALA A 223 4.29 7.94 -16.42
C ALA A 223 4.41 9.32 -15.78
N ALA A 224 4.91 9.33 -14.55
CA ALA A 224 5.25 10.55 -13.87
C ALA A 224 6.60 10.42 -13.14
N LYS A 225 7.38 11.50 -13.14
CA LYS A 225 8.66 11.58 -12.43
C LYS A 225 8.39 11.79 -10.95
N VAL A 226 8.63 10.77 -10.14
CA VAL A 226 8.39 10.78 -8.69
C VAL A 226 9.69 10.47 -7.96
N LYS A 227 10.03 11.26 -6.93
CA LYS A 227 11.20 10.96 -6.08
C LYS A 227 10.77 10.11 -4.90
N ARG A 228 11.53 9.06 -4.54
CA ARG A 228 11.29 8.25 -3.32
C ARG A 228 12.48 8.15 -2.39
N ASN A 229 12.20 7.77 -1.15
CA ASN A 229 13.18 7.30 -0.17
C ASN A 229 13.45 5.80 -0.35
N THR A 230 14.70 5.38 -0.55
CA THR A 230 15.09 3.96 -0.68
C THR A 230 15.92 3.52 0.51
N SER A 231 15.64 2.33 1.07
CA SER A 231 16.49 1.66 2.06
C SER A 231 17.07 0.38 1.46
N GLU A 232 18.37 0.31 1.25
CA GLU A 232 19.03 -0.88 0.73
C GLU A 232 19.38 -1.87 1.86
N ARG A 233 18.71 -3.03 1.89
CA ARG A 233 19.19 -4.24 2.59
C ARG A 233 20.14 -4.97 1.62
N LYS A 234 21.43 -4.99 1.96
CA LYS A 234 22.32 -6.10 1.56
C LYS A 234 22.17 -7.14 2.67
N ASP A 235 21.62 -8.30 2.34
CA ASP A 235 21.65 -9.44 3.25
C ASP A 235 23.08 -9.98 3.26
N TYR A 236 23.83 -9.66 4.32
CA TYR A 236 25.09 -10.32 4.62
C TYR A 236 24.75 -11.60 5.38
N ARG A 237 24.88 -12.74 4.71
CA ARG A 237 24.86 -14.06 5.35
C ARG A 237 26.26 -14.30 5.92
N PRO A 238 26.45 -14.38 7.25
CA PRO A 238 27.73 -14.82 7.79
C PRO A 238 27.92 -16.31 7.45
N GLU A 239 29.07 -16.65 6.88
CA GLU A 239 29.48 -18.04 6.70
C GLU A 239 29.68 -18.71 8.05
N THR A 240 29.13 -19.90 8.22
CA THR A 240 29.31 -20.74 9.40
C THR A 240 30.73 -21.29 9.42
N PRO A 241 31.46 -21.21 10.54
CA PRO A 241 32.80 -21.80 10.64
C PRO A 241 32.71 -23.32 10.55
N LYS A 242 33.58 -23.92 9.73
CA LYS A 242 33.79 -25.36 9.68
C LYS A 242 34.50 -25.79 10.97
N VAL A 243 33.84 -26.65 11.74
CA VAL A 243 34.48 -27.34 12.87
C VAL A 243 35.49 -28.32 12.29
N THR A 244 36.73 -28.23 12.75
CA THR A 244 37.82 -29.18 12.45
C THR A 244 37.93 -30.14 13.61
#